data_AF-A0A7S3FB13-F1
#
_entry.id   AF-A0A7S3FB13-F1
#
_cell.length_a   1.000
_cell.length_b   1.000
_cell.length_c   1.000
_cell.angle_alpha   90.00
_cell.angle_beta   90.00
_cell.angle_gamma   90.00
#
_symmetry.space_group_name_H-M   'P 1'
#
loop_
_entity.id
_entity.type
_entity.pdbx_description
1 polymer ?
#
loop_
_entity_poly.entity_id
_entity_poly.type
_entity_poly.pdbx_seq_one_letter_code
_entity_poly.pdbx_strand_id
1 'polypeptide(L)'
;VSDYRNGQPLANSVVGGCIWVNGHGVVHIATLVNTTNADWTFQLDQPCQSMAMDPSNADHLIVNNASNGAHVYESTDGGGTYHGCLNQRGAVMVAIDRKGWFYCASEGGAFRNMGGCVDGKW
;
A
#
# COMPACT_ATOMS: atom_id res chain seq x y z
N VAL A 1 -7.54 1.24 -7.93
CA VAL A 1 -8.66 0.35 -7.62
C VAL A 1 -9.68 0.50 -8.73
N SER A 2 -9.91 -0.52 -9.56
CA SER A 2 -10.87 -0.43 -10.67
C SER A 2 -12.16 -1.18 -10.33
N ASP A 3 -13.31 -0.57 -10.64
CA ASP A 3 -14.55 -1.30 -10.90
C ASP A 3 -14.32 -2.10 -12.20
N TYR A 4 -14.11 -3.40 -12.07
CA TYR A 4 -13.82 -4.28 -13.19
C TYR A 4 -15.13 -4.58 -13.92
N ARG A 5 -15.39 -3.93 -15.05
CA ARG A 5 -16.40 -4.42 -16.00
C ARG A 5 -15.69 -5.26 -17.05
N ASN A 6 -15.96 -6.55 -17.05
CA ASN A 6 -15.43 -7.50 -18.04
C ASN A 6 -13.88 -7.60 -18.07
N GLY A 7 -13.21 -7.38 -16.94
CA GLY A 7 -11.75 -7.53 -16.82
C GLY A 7 -10.93 -6.39 -17.43
N GLN A 8 -11.57 -5.29 -17.84
CA GLN A 8 -10.89 -4.10 -18.34
C GLN A 8 -10.77 -3.04 -17.25
N PRO A 9 -9.61 -2.39 -17.09
CA PRO A 9 -9.49 -1.22 -16.24
C PRO A 9 -10.33 -0.07 -16.80
N LEU A 10 -11.02 0.65 -15.93
CA LEU A 10 -11.70 1.89 -16.31
C LEU A 10 -10.69 3.04 -16.42
N ALA A 11 -11.03 4.08 -17.19
CA ALA A 11 -10.33 5.36 -17.10
C ALA A 11 -10.32 5.84 -15.65
N ASN A 12 -9.20 6.42 -15.20
CA ASN A 12 -8.93 6.86 -13.83
C ASN A 12 -8.80 5.72 -12.80
N SER A 13 -8.70 4.46 -13.24
CA SER A 13 -8.32 3.39 -12.32
C SER A 13 -6.92 3.64 -11.78
N VAL A 14 -6.76 3.52 -10.47
CA VAL A 14 -5.43 3.60 -9.83
C VAL A 14 -4.80 2.21 -9.76
N VAL A 15 -3.51 2.10 -10.01
CA VAL A 15 -2.72 0.89 -9.76
C VAL A 15 -1.48 1.28 -8.99
N GLY A 16 -0.92 0.36 -8.23
CA GLY A 16 0.25 0.67 -7.44
C GLY A 16 0.94 -0.58 -6.94
N GLY A 17 2.21 -0.42 -6.58
CA GLY A 17 3.02 -1.49 -6.01
C GLY A 17 4.40 -1.00 -5.62
N CYS A 18 5.16 -1.91 -5.03
CA CYS A 18 6.57 -1.70 -4.74
C CYS A 18 7.41 -2.20 -5.90
N ILE A 19 8.35 -1.40 -6.39
CA ILE A 19 9.33 -1.82 -7.41
C ILE A 19 10.73 -1.53 -6.89
N TRP A 20 11.67 -2.46 -7.14
CA TRP A 20 13.06 -2.32 -6.74
C TRP A 20 13.81 -1.40 -7.70
N VAL A 21 14.27 -0.24 -7.19
CA VAL A 21 14.99 0.78 -7.96
C VAL A 21 16.18 1.25 -7.12
N ASN A 22 17.37 1.36 -7.72
CA ASN A 22 18.57 1.87 -7.06
C ASN A 22 18.90 1.22 -5.69
N GLY A 23 18.68 -0.10 -5.57
CA GLY A 23 19.06 -0.87 -4.39
C GLY A 23 18.06 -0.85 -3.23
N HIS A 24 16.85 -0.32 -3.42
CA HIS A 24 15.76 -0.40 -2.45
C HIS A 24 14.40 -0.48 -3.16
N GLY A 25 13.35 -0.87 -2.44
CA GLY A 25 12.00 -0.85 -2.98
C GLY A 25 11.37 0.52 -2.85
N VAL A 26 10.66 0.97 -3.88
CA VAL A 26 10.05 2.31 -4.01
C VAL A 26 8.57 2.16 -4.26
N VAL A 27 7.75 3.06 -3.72
CA VAL A 27 6.30 3.09 -4.04
C VAL A 27 6.09 3.68 -5.44
N HIS A 28 5.39 2.94 -6.28
CA HIS A 28 4.92 3.38 -7.59
C HIS A 28 3.39 3.42 -7.59
N ILE A 29 2.81 4.54 -7.99
CA ILE A 29 1.36 4.70 -8.13
C ILE A 29 1.07 5.27 -9.50
N ALA A 30 0.17 4.64 -10.24
CA ALA A 30 -0.24 5.06 -11.56
C ALA A 30 -1.75 5.31 -11.60
N THR A 31 -2.16 6.39 -12.25
CA THR A 31 -3.55 6.61 -12.66
C THR A 31 -3.67 6.29 -14.14
N LEU A 32 -4.54 5.35 -14.50
CA LEU A 32 -4.74 4.96 -15.89
C LEU A 32 -5.44 6.09 -16.66
N VAL A 33 -4.79 6.59 -17.70
CA VAL A 33 -5.35 7.58 -18.62
C VAL A 33 -6.23 6.89 -19.65
N ASN A 34 -5.79 5.74 -20.15
CA ASN A 34 -6.51 4.88 -21.08
C ASN A 34 -5.99 3.44 -20.97
N THR A 35 -6.37 2.55 -21.90
CA THR A 35 -5.99 1.13 -21.88
C THR A 35 -4.51 0.88 -22.18
N THR A 36 -3.76 1.86 -22.66
CA THR A 36 -2.34 1.72 -23.02
C THR A 36 -1.42 2.75 -22.35
N ASN A 37 -1.97 3.70 -21.59
CA ASN A 37 -1.22 4.78 -20.95
C ASN A 37 -1.65 5.00 -19.50
N ALA A 38 -0.68 5.33 -18.66
CA ALA A 38 -0.88 5.69 -17.27
C ALA A 38 0.03 6.88 -16.92
N ASP A 39 -0.48 7.76 -16.06
CA ASP A 39 0.32 8.80 -15.42
C ASP A 39 0.90 8.24 -14.12
N TRP A 40 2.21 8.41 -13.90
CA TRP A 40 2.95 7.75 -12.83
C TRP A 40 3.51 8.75 -11.82
N THR A 41 3.39 8.38 -10.54
CA THR A 41 4.02 9.06 -9.41
C THR A 41 4.89 8.08 -8.64
N PHE A 42 5.96 8.59 -8.04
CA PHE A 42 7.03 7.83 -7.43
C PHE A 42 7.38 8.42 -6.08
N GLN A 43 7.46 7.59 -5.03
CA GLN A 43 7.89 8.02 -3.70
C GLN A 43 9.28 7.47 -3.41
N LEU A 44 10.30 8.14 -3.95
CA LEU A 44 11.70 7.68 -3.92
C LEU A 44 12.25 7.54 -2.50
N ASP A 45 11.73 8.31 -1.55
CA ASP A 45 12.20 8.30 -0.16
C ASP A 45 11.43 7.31 0.73
N GLN A 46 10.42 6.61 0.19
CA GLN A 46 9.58 5.67 0.96
C GLN A 46 9.93 4.23 0.62
N PRO A 47 10.63 3.50 1.52
CA PRO A 47 10.99 2.12 1.26
C PRO A 47 9.73 1.25 1.25
N CYS A 48 9.57 0.48 0.18
CA CYS A 48 8.37 -0.31 -0.08
C CYS A 48 8.79 -1.74 -0.38
N GLN A 49 8.41 -2.71 0.45
CA GLN A 49 8.59 -4.14 0.15
C GLN A 49 7.29 -4.79 -0.32
N SER A 50 6.18 -4.39 0.28
CA SER A 50 4.81 -4.81 0.02
C SER A 50 3.89 -3.59 0.15
N MET A 51 2.86 -3.54 -0.69
CA MET A 51 1.87 -2.48 -0.74
C MET A 51 0.49 -3.11 -0.90
N ALA A 52 -0.50 -2.51 -0.25
CA ALA A 52 -1.90 -2.79 -0.50
C ALA A 52 -2.69 -1.49 -0.62
N MET A 53 -3.54 -1.40 -1.63
CA MET A 53 -4.48 -0.29 -1.81
C MET A 53 -5.87 -0.74 -1.35
N ASP A 54 -6.60 0.17 -0.70
CA ASP A 54 -7.96 -0.08 -0.26
C ASP A 54 -8.89 -0.22 -1.48
N PRO A 55 -9.54 -1.37 -1.68
CA PRO A 55 -10.40 -1.61 -2.83
C PRO A 55 -11.68 -0.75 -2.86
N SER A 56 -11.92 0.08 -1.84
CA SER A 56 -13.03 1.03 -1.77
C SER A 56 -12.59 2.51 -1.84
N ASN A 57 -11.30 2.80 -1.65
CA ASN A 57 -10.75 4.15 -1.65
C ASN A 57 -9.33 4.16 -2.24
N ALA A 58 -9.15 4.72 -3.43
CA ALA A 58 -7.84 4.74 -4.10
C ALA A 58 -6.80 5.63 -3.41
N ASP A 59 -7.22 6.60 -2.59
CA ASP A 59 -6.31 7.46 -1.83
C ASP A 59 -5.78 6.76 -0.57
N HIS A 60 -6.37 5.63 -0.19
CA HIS A 60 -6.03 4.90 1.00
C HIS A 60 -5.18 3.67 0.66
N LEU A 61 -3.97 3.61 1.20
CA LEU A 61 -3.02 2.54 0.96
C LEU A 61 -2.10 2.32 2.17
N ILE A 62 -1.59 1.10 2.28
CA ILE A 62 -0.58 0.74 3.26
C ILE A 62 0.64 0.15 2.57
N VAL A 63 1.81 0.43 3.14
CA VAL A 63 3.10 -0.08 2.69
C VAL A 63 3.88 -0.63 3.88
N ASN A 64 4.82 -1.54 3.64
CA ASN A 64 5.82 -1.90 4.64
C ASN A 64 7.23 -1.54 4.21
N ASN A 65 8.06 -1.22 5.20
CA ASN A 65 9.46 -0.88 5.05
C ASN A 65 10.34 -1.88 5.81
N ALA A 66 10.91 -2.85 5.08
CA ALA A 66 11.77 -3.89 5.66
C ALA A 66 13.07 -3.35 6.28
N SER A 67 13.64 -2.27 5.73
CA SER A 67 14.97 -1.77 6.11
C SER A 67 14.96 -1.04 7.45
N ASN A 68 13.81 -0.56 7.91
CA ASN A 68 13.65 0.11 9.19
C ASN A 68 12.99 -0.81 10.24
N GLY A 69 13.39 -2.08 10.35
CA GLY A 69 12.75 -3.00 11.32
C GLY A 69 11.34 -3.46 10.93
N ALA A 70 11.01 -3.33 9.64
CA ALA A 70 9.76 -3.83 9.05
C ALA A 70 8.52 -3.18 9.67
N HIS A 71 8.42 -1.85 9.52
CA HIS A 71 7.25 -1.06 9.93
C HIS A 71 6.19 -0.99 8.83
N VAL A 72 4.93 -0.93 9.23
CA VAL A 72 3.79 -0.62 8.36
C VAL A 72 3.50 0.88 8.43
N TYR A 73 3.25 1.48 7.27
CA TYR A 73 2.86 2.88 7.12
C TYR A 73 1.57 2.98 6.31
N GLU A 74 0.74 3.96 6.61
CA GLU A 74 -0.49 4.28 5.90
C GLU A 74 -0.38 5.64 5.22
N SER A 75 -0.98 5.73 4.03
CA SER A 75 -1.31 6.98 3.37
C SER A 75 -2.82 7.03 3.14
N THR A 76 -3.40 8.20 3.34
CA THR A 76 -4.82 8.49 3.09
C THR A 76 -5.00 9.58 2.02
N ASP A 77 -3.93 9.91 1.29
CA ASP A 77 -3.84 10.97 0.29
C ASP A 77 -3.19 10.49 -1.02
N GLY A 78 -3.34 9.20 -1.34
CA GLY A 78 -2.84 8.62 -2.60
C GLY A 78 -1.32 8.50 -2.65
N GLY A 79 -0.67 8.37 -1.50
CA GLY A 79 0.77 8.26 -1.36
C GLY A 79 1.52 9.58 -1.31
N GLY A 80 0.82 10.71 -1.10
CA GLY A 80 1.45 12.02 -0.92
C GLY A 80 2.17 12.15 0.42
N THR A 81 1.60 11.60 1.49
CA THR A 81 2.17 11.55 2.83
C THR A 81 1.92 10.19 3.50
N TYR A 82 2.79 9.83 4.44
CA TYR A 82 2.73 8.56 5.16
C TYR A 82 2.87 8.78 6.66
N HIS A 83 2.11 8.01 7.44
CA HIS A 83 2.25 7.95 8.90
C HIS A 83 2.36 6.49 9.37
N GLY A 84 2.91 6.29 10.57
CA GLY A 84 3.17 4.95 11.11
C GLY A 84 1.89 4.28 11.62
N CYS A 85 1.85 2.95 11.55
CA CYS A 85 0.77 2.12 12.11
C CYS A 85 1.26 1.23 13.26
N LEU A 86 0.30 0.60 13.95
CA LEU A 86 0.54 -0.51 14.87
C LEU A 86 1.51 -1.49 14.22
N ASN A 87 2.68 -1.66 14.82
CA ASN A 87 3.71 -2.51 14.24
C ASN A 87 3.89 -3.83 14.99
N GLN A 88 4.12 -4.89 14.23
CA GLN A 88 4.78 -6.09 14.71
C GLN A 88 6.15 -6.17 14.06
N ARG A 89 7.17 -6.51 14.85
CA ARG A 89 8.53 -6.63 14.32
C ARG A 89 8.53 -7.63 13.17
N GLY A 90 9.18 -7.25 12.07
CA GLY A 90 9.32 -8.14 10.91
C GLY A 90 8.08 -8.20 10.03
N ALA A 91 7.25 -7.15 9.91
CA ALA A 91 6.17 -7.10 8.93
C ALA A 91 6.68 -7.30 7.50
N VAL A 92 6.28 -8.39 6.85
CA VAL A 92 6.76 -8.78 5.50
C VAL A 92 5.72 -8.50 4.43
N MET A 93 4.44 -8.58 4.77
CA MET A 93 3.32 -8.42 3.83
C MET A 93 2.17 -7.68 4.47
N VAL A 94 1.50 -6.87 3.65
CA VAL A 94 0.33 -6.09 4.04
C VAL A 94 -0.83 -6.33 3.07
N ALA A 95 -2.06 -6.29 3.58
CA ALA A 95 -3.28 -6.36 2.77
C ALA A 95 -4.40 -5.51 3.37
N ILE A 96 -5.31 -5.02 2.51
CA ILE A 96 -6.53 -4.30 2.89
C ILE A 96 -7.74 -5.01 2.28
N ASP A 97 -8.81 -5.21 3.05
CA ASP A 97 -10.07 -5.73 2.52
C ASP A 97 -11.12 -4.64 2.21
N ARG A 98 -12.26 -5.03 1.64
CA ARG A 98 -13.35 -4.10 1.28
C ARG A 98 -14.06 -3.43 2.46
N LYS A 99 -13.76 -3.82 3.70
CA LYS A 99 -14.25 -3.16 4.91
C LYS A 99 -13.23 -2.14 5.45
N GLY A 100 -12.08 -1.99 4.79
CA GLY A 100 -10.96 -1.19 5.26
C GLY A 100 -10.19 -1.85 6.40
N TRP A 101 -10.32 -3.18 6.59
CA TRP A 101 -9.51 -3.88 7.60
C TRP A 101 -8.13 -4.18 7.07
N PHE A 102 -7.12 -4.07 7.92
CA PHE A 102 -5.73 -4.29 7.57
C PHE A 102 -5.25 -5.62 8.07
N TYR A 103 -4.39 -6.25 7.29
CA TYR A 103 -3.77 -7.50 7.61
C TYR A 103 -2.27 -7.35 7.46
N CYS A 104 -1.53 -7.84 8.42
CA CYS A 104 -0.07 -7.86 8.39
C CYS A 104 0.41 -9.27 8.68
N ALA A 105 1.27 -9.81 7.81
CA ALA A 105 2.05 -10.99 8.14
C ALA A 105 3.44 -10.54 8.58
N SER A 106 3.89 -11.06 9.71
CA SER A 106 5.19 -10.77 10.29
C SER A 106 5.88 -12.04 10.77
N GLU A 107 7.13 -11.91 11.23
CA GLU A 107 7.85 -13.00 11.91
C GLU A 107 7.10 -13.55 13.14
N GLY A 108 6.28 -12.73 13.80
CA GLY A 108 5.46 -13.11 14.95
C GLY A 108 4.12 -13.77 14.60
N GLY A 109 3.77 -13.86 13.31
CA GLY A 109 2.48 -14.41 12.84
C GLY A 109 1.67 -13.41 12.00
N ALA A 110 0.39 -13.73 11.81
CA ALA A 110 -0.56 -12.91 11.05
C ALA A 110 -1.51 -12.15 11.99
N PHE A 111 -1.68 -10.85 11.74
CA PHE A 111 -2.45 -9.91 12.57
C PHE A 111 -3.50 -9.19 11.72
N ARG A 112 -4.61 -8.78 12.34
CA ARG A 112 -5.73 -8.09 11.66
C ARG A 112 -6.29 -6.91 12.45
N ASN A 113 -6.34 -5.72 11.84
CA ASN A 113 -6.74 -4.46 12.46
C ASN A 113 -8.09 -4.06 11.87
N MET A 114 -9.04 -3.74 12.73
CA MET A 114 -10.38 -3.29 12.33
C MET A 114 -10.62 -1.81 12.62
N GLY A 115 -9.66 -1.13 13.28
CA GLY A 115 -9.78 0.25 13.75
C GLY A 115 -8.98 1.27 12.94
N GLY A 116 -8.41 0.89 11.79
CA GLY A 116 -7.52 1.75 11.01
C GLY A 116 -6.10 1.84 11.59
N CYS A 117 -5.24 2.63 10.95
CA CYS A 117 -3.86 2.80 11.34
C CYS A 117 -3.80 3.71 12.57
N VAL A 118 -3.44 3.13 13.71
CA VAL A 118 -3.20 3.88 14.96
C VAL A 118 -1.78 3.59 15.43
N ASP A 119 -1.10 4.58 15.99
CA ASP A 119 0.25 4.38 16.53
C ASP A 119 0.25 3.39 17.72
N GLY A 120 1.23 2.48 17.78
CA GLY A 120 1.39 1.54 18.92
C GLY A 120 1.92 0.15 18.55
N LYS A 121 1.65 -0.83 19.43
CA LYS A 121 1.90 -2.26 19.22
C LYS A 121 0.59 -3.02 19.31
N TRP A 122 0.46 -4.09 18.53
CA TRP A 122 -0.67 -5.02 18.65
C TRP A 122 -0.63 -5.81 19.94
#